data_AF-A0A377XGF4-F1
#
_entry.id   AF-A0A377XGF4-F1
#
_cell.length_a   1.000
_cell.length_b   1.000
_cell.length_c   1.000
_cell.angle_alpha   90.00
_cell.angle_beta   90.00
_cell.angle_gamma   90.00
#
_symmetry.space_group_name_H-M   'P 1'
#
loop_
_entity.id
_entity.type
_entity.pdbx_description
1 polymer ?
#
loop_
_entity_poly.entity_id
_entity_poly.type
_entity_poly.pdbx_seq_one_letter_code
_entity_poly.pdbx_strand_id
1 'polypeptide(L)' 'MTNPLLTPFSLPPFSAIKPEHVVPAVTKALEDCRAAVGKRGGAWRAV' A
#
# COMPACT_ATOMS: atom_id res chain seq x y z
N MET A 1 -3.48 -5.72 15.36
CA MET A 1 -2.15 -5.15 15.08
C MET A 1 -2.26 -4.35 13.81
N THR A 2 -2.22 -3.02 13.88
CA THR A 2 -2.39 -2.14 12.71
C THR A 2 -1.03 -1.92 12.06
N ASN A 3 -0.93 -2.07 10.74
CA ASN A 3 0.32 -1.84 10.02
C ASN A 3 0.64 -0.33 9.99
N PRO A 4 1.79 0.11 10.54
CA PRO A 4 2.12 1.55 10.63
C PRO A 4 2.33 2.21 9.26
N LEU A 5 2.60 1.43 8.21
CA LEU A 5 2.72 1.92 6.83
C LEU A 5 1.37 2.18 6.16
N LEU A 6 0.27 1.69 6.74
CA LEU A 6 -1.10 1.84 6.23
C LEU A 6 -1.93 2.83 7.06
N THR A 7 -1.30 3.53 8.01
CA THR A 7 -1.92 4.56 8.85
C THR A 7 -1.40 5.94 8.46
N PRO A 8 -2.22 7.00 8.52
CA PRO A 8 -1.73 8.36 8.31
C PRO A 8 -0.66 8.74 9.35
N PHE A 9 0.41 9.40 8.91
CA PHE A 9 1.45 9.94 9.77
C PHE A 9 1.96 11.27 9.21
N SER A 10 2.37 12.18 10.09
CA SER A 10 3.01 13.44 9.69
C SER A 10 4.51 13.28 9.46
N LEU A 11 5.15 12.38 10.22
CA LEU A 11 6.54 11.98 10.08
C LEU A 11 6.61 10.45 10.00
N PRO A 12 7.56 9.87 9.22
CA PRO A 12 7.63 8.43 9.08
C PRO A 12 7.89 7.74 10.44
N PRO A 13 7.06 6.76 10.84
CA PRO A 13 7.19 6.09 12.14
C PRO A 13 8.27 5.00 12.09
N PHE A 14 9.52 5.37 11.78
CA PHE A 14 10.61 4.41 11.53
C PHE A 14 10.82 3.40 12.66
N SER A 15 10.70 3.84 13.92
CA SER A 15 10.86 2.96 15.10
C SER A 15 9.77 1.89 15.25
N ALA A 16 8.61 2.06 14.60
CA ALA A 16 7.50 1.11 14.65
C ALA A 16 7.46 0.17 13.44
N ILE A 17 8.23 0.47 12.38
CA ILE A 17 8.29 -0.35 11.18
C ILE A 17 9.15 -1.60 11.45
N LYS A 18 8.62 -2.76 11.09
CA LYS A 18 9.29 -4.05 11.17
C LYS A 18 9.29 -4.69 9.77
N PRO A 19 10.20 -5.64 9.48
CA PRO A 19 10.27 -6.29 8.17
C PRO A 19 8.93 -6.92 7.73
N GLU A 20 8.17 -7.48 8.67
CA GLU A 20 6.90 -8.15 8.40
C GLU A 20 5.80 -7.19 7.93
N HIS A 21 5.95 -5.89 8.18
CA HIS A 21 5.00 -4.87 7.76
C HIS A 21 5.14 -4.51 6.27
N VAL A 22 6.30 -4.79 5.66
CA VAL A 22 6.65 -4.26 4.34
C VAL A 22 5.81 -4.92 3.24
N VAL A 23 5.85 -6.24 3.14
CA VAL A 23 5.14 -6.98 2.07
C VAL A 23 3.63 -6.68 2.11
N PRO A 24 2.92 -6.78 3.24
CA PRO A 24 1.49 -6.47 3.29
C PRO A 24 1.17 -5.03 2.89
N ALA A 25 2.00 -4.05 3.31
CA ALA A 25 1.76 -2.64 3.00
C ALA A 25 1.95 -2.33 1.50
N VAL A 26 3.03 -2.85 0.91
CA VAL A 26 3.32 -2.64 -0.51
C VAL A 26 2.29 -3.34 -1.40
N THR A 27 1.89 -4.56 -1.07
CA THR A 27 0.82 -5.28 -1.78
C THR A 27 -0.47 -4.47 -1.76
N LYS A 28 -0.88 -3.97 -0.59
CA LYS A 28 -2.08 -3.16 -0.45
C LYS A 28 -2.01 -1.87 -1.27
N ALA A 29 -0.88 -1.17 -1.23
CA ALA A 29 -0.67 0.04 -2.01
C ALA A 29 -0.74 -0.24 -3.53
N LEU A 30 -0.17 -1.35 -4.01
CA LEU A 30 -0.25 -1.75 -5.42
C LEU A 30 -1.68 -2.09 -5.84
N GLU A 31 -2.45 -2.80 -5.01
CA GLU A 31 -3.86 -3.08 -5.25
C GLU A 31 -4.69 -1.80 -5.35
N ASP A 32 -4.50 -0.88 -4.41
CA ASP A 32 -5.23 0.39 -4.38
C ASP A 32 -4.89 1.25 -5.61
N CYS A 33 -3.61 1.29 -6.02
CA CYS A 33 -3.17 1.94 -7.25
C CYS A 33 -3.82 1.30 -8.49
N ARG A 34 -3.81 -0.02 -8.61
CA ARG A 34 -4.45 -0.75 -9.71
C ARG A 34 -5.95 -0.48 -9.77
N ALA A 35 -6.63 -0.47 -8.62
CA ALA A 35 -8.05 -0.14 -8.54
C ALA A 35 -8.32 1.31 -8.96
N ALA A 36 -7.49 2.26 -8.56
CA ALA A 36 -7.62 3.66 -8.94
C ALA A 36 -7.41 3.88 -10.45
N VAL A 37 -6.44 3.19 -11.06
CA VAL A 37 -6.16 3.24 -12.50
C VAL A 37 -7.25 2.51 -13.31
N GLY A 38 -7.67 1.33 -12.87
CA GLY A 38 -8.75 0.56 -13.50
C GLY A 38 -10.08 1.30 -13.50
N LYS A 39 -10.42 2.01 -12.42
CA LYS A 39 -11.59 2.92 -12.38
C LYS A 39 -11.49 4.07 -13.38
N ARG A 40 -10.28 4.46 -13.80
CA ARG A 40 -10.03 5.53 -14.79
C ARG A 40 -9.95 5.03 -16.24
N GLY A 41 -10.29 3.77 -16.52
CA GLY A 41 -10.38 3.23 -17.88
C GLY A 41 -9.08 2.64 -18.44
N GLY A 42 -8.00 2.58 -17.66
CA GLY A 42 -6.76 1.92 -18.05
C GLY A 42 -6.87 0.41 -17.86
N ALA A 43 -6.89 -0.35 -18.95
CA ALA A 43 -6.88 -1.81 -18.96
C ALA A 43 -5.55 -2.35 -18.38
N TRP A 44 -5.45 -2.47 -17.06
CA TRP A 44 -4.33 -3.16 -16.39
C TRP A 44 -4.60 -4.67 -16.24
N ARG A 45 -5.69 -5.19 -16.81
CA ARG A 45 -6.01 -6.62 -16.82
C ARG A 45 -5.22 -7.35 -17.91
N ALA A 46 -3.93 -7.58 -17.69
CA ALA A 46 -3.14 -8.65 -18.32
C ALA A 46 -1.68 -8.60 -17.86
N VAL A 47 -1.39 -8.99 -16.61
CA VAL A 47 -0.19 -9.76 -16.22
C VAL A 47 -0.60 -10.62 -15.03
#